data_AF-A0A7C2S2R8-F1
#
_entry.id   AF-A0A7C2S2R8-F1
#
_cell.length_a   1.000
_cell.length_b   1.000
_cell.length_c   1.000
_cell.angle_alpha   90.00
_cell.angle_beta   90.00
_cell.angle_gamma   90.00
#
_symmetry.space_group_name_H-M   'P 1'
#
loop_
_entity.id
_entity.type
_entity.pdbx_description
1 polymer ?
#
loop_
_entity_poly.entity_id
_entity_poly.type
_entity_poly.pdbx_seq_one_letter_code
_entity_poly.pdbx_strand_id
1 'polypeptide(L)'
;MADILDTTDLLTRIKEGVSKGVRIVNIRSKEAYETLKIKGEIQSLNKQRRKAIEDLGSSVYRLFKHKNSISEESIKTKCIEIAKIEERIWESEEQLRLVHENAQKELGKLKAIAKPRVVGTCECGAEIYEGSQSCSKCFRKVEQYK
;
A
#
# COMPACT_ATOMS: atom_id res chain seq x y z
N MET A 1 -46.71 -2.77 16.10
CA MET A 1 -45.42 -2.56 16.79
C MET A 1 -44.27 -3.16 15.97
N ALA A 2 -44.19 -2.88 14.65
CA ALA A 2 -43.19 -3.50 13.76
C ALA A 2 -42.24 -2.48 13.09
N ASP A 3 -42.56 -1.17 13.09
CA ASP A 3 -41.79 -0.16 12.34
C ASP A 3 -40.54 0.41 13.05
N ILE A 4 -40.36 0.17 14.35
CA ILE A 4 -39.24 0.76 15.13
C ILE A 4 -37.95 -0.07 14.98
N LEU A 5 -38.06 -1.36 14.63
CA LEU A 5 -36.91 -2.25 14.47
C LEU A 5 -36.14 -2.03 13.15
N ASP A 6 -36.81 -1.58 12.09
CA ASP A 6 -36.21 -1.44 10.75
C ASP A 6 -35.38 -0.14 10.59
N THR A 7 -35.88 0.97 11.13
CA THR A 7 -35.18 2.28 11.09
C THR A 7 -33.87 2.27 11.86
N THR A 8 -33.81 1.50 12.96
CA THR A 8 -32.60 1.37 13.77
C THR A 8 -31.51 0.58 13.03
N ASP A 9 -31.88 -0.46 12.27
CA ASP A 9 -30.95 -1.28 11.47
C ASP A 9 -30.43 -0.53 10.22
N LEU A 10 -31.25 0.32 9.61
CA LEU A 10 -30.83 1.20 8.51
C LEU A 10 -29.79 2.25 8.97
N LEU A 11 -30.02 2.87 10.13
CA LEU A 11 -29.11 3.88 10.68
C LEU A 11 -27.76 3.28 11.11
N THR A 12 -27.75 2.07 11.69
CA THR A 12 -26.52 1.35 12.01
C THR A 12 -25.73 0.99 10.75
N ARG A 13 -26.38 0.47 9.70
CA ARG A 13 -25.70 0.17 8.42
C ARG A 13 -25.09 1.42 7.77
N ILE A 14 -25.78 2.56 7.80
CA ILE A 14 -25.25 3.83 7.29
C ILE A 14 -24.03 4.27 8.11
N LYS A 15 -24.14 4.24 9.45
CA LYS A 15 -23.03 4.60 10.36
C LYS A 15 -21.81 3.72 10.14
N GLU A 16 -22.02 2.42 9.94
CA GLU A 16 -20.96 1.49 9.58
C GLU A 16 -20.35 1.81 8.22
N GLY A 17 -21.15 2.08 7.19
CA GLY A 17 -20.68 2.46 5.86
C GLY A 17 -19.83 3.73 5.87
N VAL A 18 -20.26 4.76 6.59
CA VAL A 18 -19.51 6.01 6.77
C VAL A 18 -18.20 5.76 7.50
N SER A 19 -18.22 5.03 8.62
CA SER A 19 -16.99 4.72 9.37
C SER A 19 -15.98 3.90 8.55
N LYS A 20 -16.46 2.98 7.69
CA LYS A 20 -15.64 2.20 6.74
C LYS A 20 -15.05 3.11 5.67
N GLY A 21 -15.85 4.01 5.09
CA GLY A 21 -15.40 4.98 4.09
C GLY A 21 -14.27 5.87 4.62
N VAL A 22 -14.43 6.42 5.82
CA VAL A 22 -13.40 7.25 6.47
C VAL A 22 -12.10 6.45 6.69
N ARG A 23 -12.17 5.18 7.10
CA ARG A 23 -11.00 4.32 7.29
C ARG A 23 -10.27 4.02 5.97
N ILE A 24 -11.00 3.72 4.90
CA ILE A 24 -10.42 3.46 3.57
C ILE A 24 -9.68 4.69 3.06
N VAL A 25 -10.31 5.87 3.17
CA VAL A 25 -9.69 7.13 2.78
C VAL A 25 -8.44 7.38 3.60
N ASN A 26 -8.48 7.17 4.92
CA ASN A 26 -7.31 7.34 5.78
C ASN A 26 -6.13 6.45 5.36
N ILE A 27 -6.36 5.17 5.07
CA ILE A 27 -5.31 4.24 4.61
C ILE A 27 -4.72 4.72 3.28
N ARG A 28 -5.56 5.04 2.30
CA ARG A 28 -5.09 5.49 0.97
C ARG A 28 -4.35 6.82 1.02
N SER A 29 -4.82 7.76 1.85
CA SER A 29 -4.14 9.05 2.04
C SER A 29 -2.76 8.87 2.67
N LYS A 30 -2.65 8.00 3.69
CA LYS A 30 -1.37 7.69 4.33
C LYS A 30 -0.41 7.00 3.35
N GLU A 31 -0.88 5.98 2.63
CA GLU A 31 -0.10 5.29 1.59
C GLU A 31 0.41 6.26 0.52
N ALA A 32 -0.46 7.14 0.00
CA ALA A 32 -0.10 8.10 -1.02
C ALA A 32 0.95 9.10 -0.53
N TYR A 33 0.79 9.62 0.70
CA TYR A 33 1.75 10.53 1.30
C TYR A 33 3.12 9.86 1.52
N GLU A 34 3.15 8.67 2.13
CA GLU A 34 4.38 7.91 2.35
C GLU A 34 5.06 7.55 1.03
N THR A 35 4.29 7.15 0.02
CA THR A 35 4.79 6.90 -1.34
C THR A 35 5.46 8.13 -1.94
N LEU A 36 4.83 9.31 -1.85
CA LEU A 36 5.39 10.54 -2.38
C LEU A 36 6.68 10.94 -1.66
N LYS A 37 6.71 10.81 -0.34
CA LYS A 37 7.89 11.08 0.47
C LYS A 37 9.06 10.18 0.05
N ILE A 38 8.85 8.87 0.02
CA ILE A 38 9.88 7.88 -0.33
C ILE A 38 10.36 8.08 -1.77
N LYS A 39 9.45 8.34 -2.73
CA LYS A 39 9.83 8.65 -4.11
C LYS A 39 10.68 9.92 -4.21
N GLY A 40 10.37 10.94 -3.41
CA GLY A 40 11.18 12.15 -3.32
C GLY A 40 12.60 11.87 -2.81
N GLU A 41 12.72 11.01 -1.79
CA GLU A 41 14.01 10.56 -1.25
C GLU A 41 14.81 9.78 -2.30
N ILE A 42 14.19 8.82 -2.99
CA ILE A 42 14.80 8.06 -4.10
C ILE A 42 15.28 8.99 -5.22
N GLN A 43 14.49 10.01 -5.60
CA GLN A 43 14.90 10.97 -6.63
C GLN A 43 16.11 11.79 -6.19
N SER A 44 16.13 12.25 -4.94
CA SER A 44 17.28 12.97 -4.36
C SER A 44 18.53 12.11 -4.32
N LEU A 45 18.42 10.87 -3.84
CA LEU A 45 19.53 9.91 -3.78
C LEU A 45 20.06 9.57 -5.18
N ASN A 46 19.18 9.36 -6.16
CA ASN A 46 19.59 9.14 -7.56
C ASN A 46 20.34 10.35 -8.14
N LYS A 47 19.93 11.58 -7.79
CA LYS A 47 20.66 12.79 -8.20
C LYS A 47 22.04 12.85 -7.54
N GLN A 48 22.15 12.48 -6.26
CA GLN A 48 23.43 12.40 -5.54
C GLN A 48 24.34 11.34 -6.14
N ARG A 49 23.82 10.15 -6.46
CA ARG A 49 24.56 9.07 -7.11
C ARG A 49 25.15 9.51 -8.45
N ARG A 50 24.33 10.11 -9.32
CA ARG A 50 24.80 10.62 -10.62
C ARG A 50 25.91 11.64 -10.45
N LYS A 51 25.72 12.61 -9.55
CA LYS A 51 26.73 13.63 -9.25
C LYS A 51 28.03 13.01 -8.73
N ALA A 52 27.96 12.03 -7.82
CA ALA A 52 29.14 11.35 -7.28
C ALA A 52 29.92 10.58 -8.35
N ILE A 53 29.23 9.94 -9.30
CA ILE A 53 29.85 9.27 -10.46
C ILE A 53 30.50 10.29 -11.40
N GLU A 54 29.83 11.40 -11.70
CA GLU A 54 30.37 12.49 -12.52
C GLU A 54 31.61 13.14 -11.86
N ASP A 55 31.56 13.37 -10.55
CA ASP A 55 32.66 13.92 -9.76
C ASP A 55 33.85 12.94 -9.71
N LEU A 56 33.59 11.63 -9.61
CA LEU A 56 34.61 10.59 -9.69
C LEU A 56 35.28 10.61 -11.07
N GLY A 57 34.51 10.55 -12.16
CA GLY A 57 35.05 10.57 -13.52
C GLY A 57 35.86 11.85 -13.80
N SER A 58 35.35 13.01 -13.36
CA SER A 58 36.06 14.29 -13.46
C SER A 58 37.37 14.28 -12.67
N SER A 59 37.38 13.69 -11.48
CA SER A 59 38.58 13.56 -10.65
C SER A 59 39.62 12.67 -11.31
N VAL A 60 39.21 11.50 -11.82
CA VAL A 60 40.09 10.55 -12.52
C VAL A 60 40.70 11.19 -13.76
N TYR A 61 39.89 11.86 -14.59
CA TYR A 61 40.37 12.54 -15.79
C TYR A 61 41.41 13.62 -15.48
N ARG A 62 41.17 14.44 -14.45
CA ARG A 62 42.12 15.49 -14.02
C ARG A 62 43.43 14.89 -13.48
N LEU A 63 43.34 13.84 -12.66
CA LEU A 63 44.52 13.18 -12.10
C LEU A 63 45.38 12.54 -13.19
N PHE A 64 44.75 11.88 -14.17
CA PHE A 64 45.44 11.31 -15.32
C PHE A 64 46.12 12.39 -16.17
N LYS A 65 45.40 13.47 -16.50
CA LYS A 65 45.92 14.56 -17.35
C LYS A 65 47.07 15.35 -16.71
N HIS A 66 47.04 15.59 -15.40
CA HIS A 66 47.94 16.55 -14.74
C HIS A 66 49.02 15.91 -13.86
N LYS A 67 48.75 14.75 -13.24
CA LYS A 67 49.69 14.10 -12.31
C LYS A 67 50.26 12.79 -12.85
N ASN A 68 49.73 12.28 -13.97
CA ASN A 68 50.07 10.99 -14.57
C ASN A 68 50.09 9.83 -13.55
N SER A 69 49.30 9.97 -12.49
CA SER A 69 49.28 9.10 -11.31
C SER A 69 47.86 9.11 -10.78
N ILE A 70 47.26 7.92 -10.75
CA ILE A 70 45.95 7.66 -10.17
C ILE A 70 46.19 6.96 -8.84
N SER A 71 45.75 7.58 -7.75
CA SER A 71 45.71 6.91 -6.45
C SER A 71 44.50 5.99 -6.42
N GLU A 72 44.76 4.68 -6.39
CA GLU A 72 43.73 3.65 -6.27
C GLU A 72 42.87 3.84 -5.01
N GLU A 73 43.49 4.25 -3.90
CA GLU A 73 42.81 4.50 -2.62
C GLU A 73 41.78 5.63 -2.70
N SER A 74 42.07 6.68 -3.46
CA SER A 74 41.14 7.79 -3.70
C SER A 74 39.92 7.35 -4.50
N ILE A 75 40.12 6.50 -5.52
CA ILE A 75 39.02 5.91 -6.30
C ILE A 75 38.18 4.99 -5.41
N LYS A 76 38.83 4.11 -4.65
CA LYS A 76 38.17 3.14 -3.77
C LYS A 76 37.26 3.83 -2.75
N THR A 77 37.74 4.93 -2.16
CA THR A 77 36.97 5.75 -1.22
C THR A 77 35.70 6.31 -1.87
N LYS A 78 35.82 6.90 -3.07
CA LYS A 78 34.66 7.42 -3.82
C LYS A 78 33.69 6.32 -4.24
N CYS A 79 34.19 5.13 -4.59
CA CYS A 79 33.34 3.97 -4.89
C CYS A 79 32.56 3.50 -3.65
N ILE A 80 33.16 3.52 -2.45
CA ILE A 80 32.47 3.20 -1.20
C ILE A 80 31.36 4.22 -0.91
N GLU A 81 31.61 5.51 -1.17
CA GLU A 81 30.59 6.55 -1.03
C GLU A 81 29.41 6.33 -1.99
N ILE A 82 29.69 5.99 -3.26
CA ILE A 82 28.66 5.65 -4.25
C ILE A 82 27.87 4.41 -3.81
N ALA A 83 28.55 3.36 -3.35
CA ALA A 83 27.91 2.13 -2.88
C ALA A 83 26.96 2.38 -1.69
N LYS A 84 27.34 3.27 -0.75
CA LYS A 84 26.45 3.69 0.35
C LYS A 84 25.20 4.42 -0.15
N ILE A 85 25.33 5.22 -1.21
CA ILE A 85 24.16 5.89 -1.81
C ILE A 85 23.26 4.84 -2.47
N GLU A 86 23.83 3.84 -3.14
CA GLU A 86 23.10 2.74 -3.78
C GLU A 86 22.36 1.86 -2.76
N GLU A 87 22.99 1.54 -1.63
CA GLU A 87 22.36 0.82 -0.52
C GLU A 87 21.14 1.59 0.01
N ARG A 88 21.27 2.91 0.23
CA ARG A 88 20.14 3.75 0.66
C ARG A 88 19.01 3.83 -0.37
N ILE A 89 19.33 3.78 -1.66
CA ILE A 89 18.31 3.70 -2.73
C ILE A 89 17.56 2.38 -2.61
N TRP A 90 18.29 1.27 -2.47
CA TRP A 90 17.71 -0.06 -2.31
C TRP A 90 16.80 -0.16 -1.08
N GLU A 91 17.25 0.35 0.07
CA GLU A 91 16.44 0.40 1.29
C GLU A 91 15.15 1.20 1.06
N SER A 92 15.25 2.35 0.39
CA SER A 92 14.09 3.21 0.10
C SER A 92 13.10 2.53 -0.86
N GLU A 93 13.59 1.79 -1.85
CA GLU A 93 12.76 0.99 -2.77
C GLU A 93 12.04 -0.15 -2.04
N GLU A 94 12.72 -0.82 -1.11
CA GLU A 94 12.12 -1.86 -0.28
C GLU A 94 11.05 -1.28 0.65
N GLN A 95 11.29 -0.13 1.28
CA GLN A 95 10.28 0.58 2.07
C GLN A 95 9.05 0.94 1.23
N LEU A 96 9.25 1.38 -0.02
CA LEU A 96 8.13 1.68 -0.92
C LEU A 96 7.28 0.43 -1.20
N ARG A 97 7.91 -0.73 -1.39
CA ARG A 97 7.21 -2.01 -1.56
C ARG A 97 6.38 -2.36 -0.32
N LEU A 98 6.97 -2.22 0.86
CA LEU A 98 6.30 -2.51 2.13
C LEU A 98 5.10 -1.59 2.40
N VAL A 99 5.19 -0.30 2.05
CA VAL A 99 4.06 0.64 2.15
C VAL A 99 2.86 0.16 1.34
N HIS A 100 3.08 -0.25 0.08
CA HIS A 100 2.03 -0.79 -0.78
C HIS A 100 1.46 -2.12 -0.26
N GLU A 101 2.31 -3.05 0.18
CA GLU A 101 1.84 -4.31 0.75
C GLU A 101 1.00 -4.12 2.02
N ASN A 102 1.43 -3.22 2.90
CA ASN A 102 0.72 -2.94 4.15
C ASN A 102 -0.64 -2.30 3.87
N ALA A 103 -0.72 -1.32 2.97
CA ALA A 103 -1.98 -0.72 2.56
C ALA A 103 -2.94 -1.77 1.95
N GLN A 104 -2.44 -2.66 1.11
CA GLN A 104 -3.25 -3.76 0.56
C GLN A 104 -3.73 -4.74 1.62
N LYS A 105 -2.87 -5.14 2.57
CA LYS A 105 -3.26 -6.01 3.69
C LYS A 105 -4.33 -5.37 4.56
N GLU A 106 -4.21 -4.09 4.88
CA GLU A 106 -5.22 -3.37 5.68
C GLU A 106 -6.55 -3.21 4.94
N LEU A 107 -6.52 -2.88 3.65
CA LEU A 107 -7.72 -2.84 2.81
C LEU A 107 -8.36 -4.24 2.66
N GLY A 108 -7.56 -5.30 2.58
CA GLY A 108 -8.02 -6.68 2.56
C GLY A 108 -8.74 -7.10 3.84
N LYS A 109 -8.20 -6.72 5.01
CA LYS A 109 -8.85 -6.94 6.31
C LYS A 109 -10.20 -6.23 6.40
N LEU A 110 -10.29 -4.98 5.93
CA LEU A 110 -11.56 -4.24 5.89
C LEU A 110 -12.61 -4.91 4.99
N LYS A 111 -12.19 -5.47 3.85
CA LYS A 111 -13.08 -6.24 2.95
C LYS A 111 -13.54 -7.56 3.57
N ALA A 112 -12.66 -8.26 4.30
CA ALA A 112 -12.99 -9.51 4.97
C ALA A 112 -14.02 -9.32 6.10
N ILE A 113 -13.93 -8.23 6.86
CA ILE A 113 -14.92 -7.86 7.89
C ILE A 113 -16.28 -7.50 7.25
N ALA A 114 -16.29 -7.03 6.01
CA ALA A 114 -17.49 -6.56 5.33
C ALA A 114 -18.22 -7.65 4.53
N LYS A 115 -17.65 -8.85 4.35
CA LYS A 115 -18.32 -9.92 3.60
C LYS A 115 -19.30 -10.61 4.57
N PRO A 116 -20.63 -10.50 4.35
CA PRO A 116 -21.59 -11.12 5.25
C PRO A 116 -21.42 -12.64 5.21
N ARG A 117 -21.52 -13.30 6.37
CA ARG A 117 -21.28 -14.74 6.51
C ARG A 117 -22.33 -15.50 5.72
N VAL A 118 -21.93 -16.50 4.94
CA VAL A 118 -22.89 -17.41 4.28
C VAL A 118 -23.50 -18.30 5.36
N VAL A 119 -24.80 -18.17 5.57
CA VAL A 119 -25.58 -18.95 6.56
C VAL A 119 -26.23 -20.18 5.95
N GLY A 120 -26.34 -20.24 4.61
CA GLY A 120 -26.90 -21.40 3.93
C GLY A 120 -26.92 -21.23 2.41
N THR A 121 -27.52 -22.20 1.73
CA THR A 121 -27.77 -22.16 0.28
C THR A 121 -29.26 -22.31 0.04
N CYS A 122 -29.84 -21.44 -0.77
CA CYS A 122 -31.24 -21.50 -1.18
C CYS A 122 -31.48 -22.65 -2.16
N GLU A 123 -32.70 -23.17 -2.27
CA GLU A 123 -33.10 -24.19 -3.25
C GLU A 123 -32.80 -23.80 -4.70
N CYS A 124 -32.74 -22.50 -5.01
CA CYS A 124 -32.34 -22.02 -6.34
C CYS A 124 -30.81 -22.03 -6.56
N GLY A 125 -30.04 -22.59 -5.63
CA GLY A 125 -28.58 -22.68 -5.66
C GLY A 125 -27.83 -21.40 -5.31
N ALA A 126 -28.50 -20.39 -4.74
CA ALA A 126 -27.87 -19.13 -4.35
C ALA A 126 -27.43 -19.12 -2.89
N GLU A 127 -26.26 -18.56 -2.58
CA GLU A 127 -25.78 -18.36 -1.22
C GLU A 127 -26.71 -17.39 -0.47
N ILE A 128 -27.09 -17.77 0.76
CA ILE A 128 -27.86 -16.93 1.68
C ILE A 128 -26.88 -16.36 2.69
N TYR A 129 -26.87 -15.04 2.80
CA TYR A 129 -25.99 -14.32 3.72
C TYR A 129 -26.72 -13.99 5.03
N GLU A 130 -25.99 -13.94 6.14
CA GLU A 130 -26.47 -13.60 7.48
C GLU A 130 -27.27 -12.28 7.46
N GLY A 131 -28.49 -12.29 8.02
CA GLY A 131 -29.40 -11.15 8.01
C GLY A 131 -30.22 -10.95 6.73
N SER A 132 -30.11 -11.83 5.73
CA SER A 132 -30.96 -11.77 4.53
C SER A 132 -32.38 -12.24 4.85
N GLN A 133 -33.37 -11.37 4.65
CA GLN A 133 -34.80 -11.75 4.81
C GLN A 133 -35.33 -12.60 3.64
N SER A 134 -34.72 -12.46 2.45
CA SER A 134 -35.08 -13.22 1.25
C SER A 134 -33.83 -13.58 0.43
N CYS A 135 -33.96 -14.62 -0.40
CA CYS A 135 -32.92 -14.99 -1.36
C CYS A 135 -32.78 -13.89 -2.44
N SER A 136 -31.55 -13.44 -2.70
CA SER A 136 -31.24 -12.42 -3.70
C SER A 136 -31.57 -12.80 -5.15
N LYS A 137 -31.73 -14.10 -5.43
CA LYS A 137 -31.96 -14.63 -6.78
C LYS A 137 -33.40 -15.05 -7.04
N CYS A 138 -34.07 -15.68 -6.07
CA CYS A 138 -35.43 -16.19 -6.23
C CYS A 138 -36.46 -15.49 -5.33
N PHE A 139 -36.05 -14.50 -4.52
CA PHE A 139 -36.88 -13.68 -3.64
C PHE A 139 -37.72 -14.45 -2.60
N ARG A 140 -37.48 -15.76 -2.42
CA ARG A 140 -38.14 -16.55 -1.36
C ARG A 140 -37.62 -16.13 0.02
N LYS A 141 -38.52 -16.06 1.00
CA LYS A 141 -38.19 -15.71 2.39
C LYS A 141 -37.32 -16.79 3.04
N VAL A 142 -36.35 -16.35 3.84
CA VAL A 142 -35.38 -17.23 4.53
C VAL A 142 -35.92 -17.80 5.84
N GLU A 143 -37.05 -17.29 6.34
CA GLU A 143 -37.72 -17.67 7.61
C GLU A 143 -38.16 -19.15 7.73
N GLN A 144 -37.94 -20.01 6.74
CA GLN A 144 -38.44 -21.40 6.75
C GLN A 144 -37.39 -22.48 7.06
N TYR A 145 -36.12 -22.12 7.26
CA TYR A 145 -35.06 -23.12 7.47
C TYR A 145 -34.17 -22.70 8.64
N LYS A 146 -34.64 -22.99 9.85
CA LYS A 146 -33.88 -22.87 11.10
C LYS A 146 -33.33 -24.24 11.49
#